data_AF-A0A453SFM6-F1
#
_entry.id   AF-A0A453SFM6-F1
#
_cell.length_a   1.000
_cell.length_b   1.000
_cell.length_c   1.000
_cell.angle_alpha   90.00
_cell.angle_beta   90.00
_cell.angle_gamma   90.00
#
_symmetry.space_group_name_H-M   'P 1'
#
loop_
_entity.id
_entity.type
_entity.pdbx_description
1 polymer ?
#
loop_
_entity_poly.entity_id
_entity_poly.type
_entity_poly.pdbx_seq_one_letter_code
_entity_poly.pdbx_strand_id
1 'polypeptide(L)'
;AIVLENMHCWGHQGQNTMELDAPLLRCFAYRGPVRSLSLRSPPPDMTRVDLSFQVPSARVDTDDTMCRLFWNFVRNFYGANTISLKFQLSQKACLGDLCF
;
A
#
# COMPACT_ATOMS: atom_id res chain seq x y z
N ALA A 1 7.85 12.30 9.72
CA ALA A 1 6.85 11.42 9.06
C ALA A 1 7.49 10.86 7.80
N ILE A 2 7.27 9.58 7.49
CA ILE A 2 7.70 9.00 6.20
C ILE A 2 6.51 9.07 5.23
N VAL A 3 6.76 9.54 4.01
CA VAL A 3 5.75 9.63 2.94
C VAL A 3 6.28 8.86 1.74
N LEU A 4 5.51 7.88 1.28
CA LEU A 4 5.82 7.08 0.11
C LEU A 4 4.77 7.34 -0.97
N GLU A 5 5.21 7.96 -2.07
CA GLU A 5 4.36 8.27 -3.21
C GLU A 5 4.89 7.62 -4.48
N ASN A 6 3.98 7.12 -5.32
CA ASN A 6 4.25 6.74 -6.72
C ASN A 6 5.51 5.87 -6.90
N MET A 7 5.73 4.89 -6.02
CA MET A 7 6.84 3.95 -6.21
C MET A 7 6.56 3.04 -7.42
N HIS A 8 7.28 3.35 -8.51
CA HIS A 8 7.28 2.65 -9.79
C HIS A 8 8.49 1.70 -9.94
N CYS A 9 9.17 1.30 -8.87
CA CYS A 9 10.27 0.33 -8.98
C CYS A 9 9.67 -1.05 -9.30
N TRP A 10 9.84 -1.53 -10.53
CA TRP A 10 9.34 -2.81 -11.01
C TRP A 10 10.47 -3.85 -11.03
N GLY A 11 10.39 -4.89 -10.20
CA GLY A 11 11.08 -6.15 -10.45
C GLY A 11 10.37 -6.92 -11.57
N HIS A 12 11.14 -7.61 -12.42
CA HIS A 12 10.66 -8.34 -13.60
C HIS A 12 9.57 -9.40 -13.34
N GLN A 13 9.31 -9.76 -12.08
CA GLN A 13 8.34 -10.78 -11.68
C GLN A 13 7.20 -10.25 -10.81
N GLY A 14 7.04 -8.92 -10.69
CA GLY A 14 5.94 -8.33 -9.91
C GLY A 14 6.06 -8.50 -8.39
N GLN A 15 7.11 -9.16 -7.89
CA GLN A 15 7.43 -9.26 -6.48
C GLN A 15 8.30 -8.06 -6.07
N ASN A 16 7.64 -6.99 -5.63
CA ASN A 16 8.31 -5.85 -5.01
C ASN A 16 7.85 -5.78 -3.55
N THR A 17 8.53 -6.53 -2.69
CA THR A 17 8.32 -6.43 -1.25
C THR A 17 9.02 -5.17 -0.76
N MET A 18 8.27 -4.32 -0.07
CA MET A 18 8.84 -3.20 0.65
C MET A 18 9.08 -3.61 2.09
N GLU A 19 10.33 -3.44 2.55
CA GLU A 19 10.71 -3.62 3.94
C GLU A 19 11.10 -2.28 4.54
N LEU A 20 10.52 -1.97 5.69
CA LEU A 20 10.85 -0.77 6.45
C LEU A 20 11.20 -1.16 7.89
N ASP A 21 12.42 -0.81 8.30
CA ASP A 21 12.89 -0.91 9.68
C ASP A 21 12.99 0.50 10.26
N ALA A 22 11.92 0.91 10.95
CA ALA A 22 11.78 2.28 11.46
C ALA A 22 11.09 2.27 12.83
N PRO A 23 11.76 1.79 13.91
CA PRO A 23 11.15 1.55 15.21
C PRO A 23 10.62 2.82 15.91
N LEU A 24 11.11 4.01 15.51
CA LEU A 24 10.67 5.31 16.05
C LEU A 24 9.63 6.01 15.16
N LEU A 25 9.13 5.33 14.13
CA LEU A 25 8.18 5.94 13.19
C LEU A 25 6.82 6.16 13.86
N ARG A 26 6.40 7.41 13.97
CA ARG A 26 5.11 7.78 14.56
C ARG A 26 4.03 8.13 13.54
N CYS A 27 4.44 8.59 12.36
CA CYS A 27 3.53 8.99 11.29
C CYS A 27 4.00 8.42 9.96
N PHE A 28 3.11 7.74 9.25
CA PHE A 28 3.35 7.15 7.94
C PHE A 28 2.25 7.53 6.96
N ALA A 29 2.65 7.88 5.73
CA ALA A 29 1.72 8.09 4.64
C ALA A 29 2.12 7.26 3.42
N TYR A 30 1.14 6.63 2.79
CA TYR A 30 1.29 5.85 1.57
C TYR A 30 0.29 6.29 0.51
N ARG A 31 0.77 6.52 -0.71
CA ARG A 31 -0.07 6.79 -1.88
C ARG A 31 0.41 5.95 -3.07
N GLY A 32 -0.43 5.01 -3.51
CA GLY A 32 -0.08 4.13 -4.62
C GLY A 32 -0.96 2.87 -4.72
N PRO A 33 -0.60 1.92 -5.60
CA PRO A 33 -1.35 0.68 -5.76
C PRO A 33 -1.25 -0.24 -4.52
N VAL A 34 -2.20 -1.15 -4.34
CA VAL A 34 -2.09 -2.15 -3.26
C VAL A 34 -0.89 -3.07 -3.55
N ARG A 35 0.01 -3.24 -2.56
CA ARG A 35 1.24 -4.04 -2.68
C ARG A 35 1.47 -4.86 -1.41
N SER A 36 2.46 -5.76 -1.44
CA SER A 36 2.95 -6.40 -0.23
C SER A 36 3.88 -5.44 0.53
N LEU A 37 3.59 -5.22 1.82
CA LEU A 37 4.41 -4.44 2.74
C LEU A 37 4.71 -5.31 3.96
N SER A 38 5.96 -5.26 4.42
CA SER A 38 6.39 -5.89 5.67
C SER A 38 7.09 -4.86 6.54
N LEU A 39 6.60 -4.66 7.76
CA LEU A 39 7.31 -3.93 8.80
C LEU A 39 8.03 -4.94 9.70
N ARG A 40 9.37 -4.93 9.69
CA ARG A 40 10.17 -5.87 10.51
C ARG A 40 9.95 -5.68 12.01
N SER A 41 9.61 -4.47 12.42
CA SER A 41 9.24 -4.13 13.79
C SER A 41 8.16 -3.06 13.75
N PRO A 42 6.88 -3.42 14.02
CA PRO A 42 5.81 -2.43 14.13
C PRO A 42 6.20 -1.39 15.19
N PRO A 43 6.17 -0.09 14.87
CA PRO A 43 6.50 0.94 15.86
C PRO A 43 5.47 0.88 17.01
N PRO A 44 5.91 0.76 18.27
CA PRO A 44 4.98 0.63 19.40
C PRO A 44 4.11 1.88 19.60
N ASP A 45 4.61 3.06 19.18
CA ASP A 45 3.96 4.35 19.37
C ASP A 45 3.43 4.95 18.05
N MET A 46 2.98 4.10 17.12
CA MET A 46 2.45 4.55 15.84
C MET A 46 1.21 5.44 16.08
N THR A 47 1.32 6.73 15.78
CA THR A 47 0.25 7.68 16.10
C THR A 47 -0.73 7.83 14.94
N ARG A 48 -0.22 7.88 13.70
CA ARG A 48 -1.05 8.15 12.52
C ARG A 48 -0.56 7.43 11.28
N VAL A 49 -1.51 6.85 10.55
CA VAL A 49 -1.27 6.19 9.26
C VAL A 49 -2.27 6.73 8.25
N ASP A 50 -1.78 7.32 7.17
CA ASP A 50 -2.61 7.81 6.06
C ASP A 50 -2.36 6.95 4.81
N LEU A 51 -3.33 6.12 4.42
CA LEU A 51 -3.21 5.23 3.25
C LEU A 51 -4.17 5.69 2.14
N SER A 52 -3.62 5.89 0.96
CA SER A 52 -4.37 6.24 -0.26
C SER A 52 -4.08 5.22 -1.36
N PHE A 53 -4.99 4.26 -1.51
CA PHE A 53 -4.84 3.18 -2.48
C PHE A 53 -5.41 3.56 -3.84
N GLN A 54 -4.64 3.29 -4.89
CA GLN A 54 -5.07 3.33 -6.28
C GLN A 54 -5.41 1.91 -6.74
N VAL A 55 -6.69 1.63 -6.96
CA VAL A 55 -7.18 0.30 -7.34
C VAL A 55 -7.65 0.33 -8.79
N PRO A 56 -7.08 -0.50 -9.69
CA PRO A 56 -7.59 -0.62 -11.05
C PRO A 56 -9.05 -1.10 -11.02
N SER A 57 -9.96 -0.34 -11.64
CA SER A 57 -11.40 -0.67 -11.65
C SER A 57 -11.69 -2.07 -12.21
N ALA A 58 -10.88 -2.54 -13.17
CA ALA A 58 -10.98 -3.87 -13.77
C ALA A 58 -10.74 -5.04 -12.79
N ARG A 59 -10.15 -4.79 -11.62
CA ARG A 59 -9.78 -5.83 -10.63
C ARG A 59 -10.62 -5.81 -9.36
N VAL A 60 -11.63 -4.96 -9.28
CA VAL A 60 -12.44 -4.76 -8.07
C VAL A 60 -13.40 -5.93 -7.84
N ASP A 61 -14.00 -6.47 -8.90
CA ASP A 61 -15.12 -7.41 -8.77
C ASP A 61 -14.71 -8.90 -8.79
N THR A 62 -13.42 -9.22 -8.96
CA THR A 62 -12.99 -10.58 -9.31
C THR A 62 -11.80 -11.14 -8.53
N ASP A 63 -11.07 -10.33 -7.73
CA ASP A 63 -9.76 -10.76 -7.22
C ASP A 63 -9.67 -10.82 -5.68
N ASP A 64 -9.91 -12.01 -5.12
CA ASP A 64 -9.59 -12.37 -3.74
C ASP A 64 -8.13 -12.02 -3.37
N THR A 65 -7.23 -11.96 -4.35
CA THR A 65 -5.83 -11.59 -4.14
C THR A 65 -5.68 -10.13 -3.75
N MET A 66 -6.45 -9.22 -4.35
CA MET A 66 -6.41 -7.79 -3.99
C MET A 66 -6.94 -7.55 -2.58
N CYS A 67 -8.01 -8.24 -2.19
CA CYS A 67 -8.52 -8.23 -0.82
C CYS A 67 -7.48 -8.78 0.17
N ARG A 68 -6.82 -9.89 -0.16
CA ARG A 68 -5.75 -10.46 0.67
C ARG A 68 -4.54 -9.54 0.81
N LEU A 69 -4.08 -8.94 -0.30
CA LEU A 69 -2.98 -7.98 -0.28
C LEU A 69 -3.33 -6.73 0.53
N PHE A 70 -4.55 -6.23 0.39
CA PHE A 70 -5.05 -5.10 1.16
C PHE A 70 -5.01 -5.38 2.67
N TRP A 71 -5.61 -6.49 3.11
CA TRP A 71 -5.63 -6.84 4.53
C TRP A 71 -4.22 -7.14 5.06
N ASN A 72 -3.36 -7.73 4.24
CA ASN A 72 -1.95 -7.93 4.57
C ASN A 72 -1.17 -6.63 4.66
N PHE A 73 -1.54 -5.59 3.93
CA PHE A 73 -0.93 -4.28 4.07
C PHE A 73 -1.38 -3.61 5.37
N VAL A 74 -2.69 -3.54 5.62
CA VAL A 74 -3.28 -2.83 6.76
C VAL A 74 -2.86 -3.45 8.09
N ARG A 75 -2.75 -4.78 8.19
CA ARG A 75 -2.34 -5.47 9.43
C ARG A 75 -0.96 -5.06 9.95
N ASN A 76 -0.08 -4.51 9.11
CA ASN A 76 1.22 -3.99 9.55
C ASN A 76 1.08 -2.85 10.56
N PHE A 77 -0.08 -2.18 10.59
CA PHE A 77 -0.33 -0.99 11.38
C PHE A 77 -1.34 -1.22 12.52
N TYR A 78 -1.49 -2.46 13.00
CA TYR A 78 -2.50 -2.81 14.02
C TYR A 78 -2.39 -1.98 15.33
N GLY A 79 -1.20 -1.46 15.67
CA GLY A 79 -0.96 -0.63 16.85
C GLY A 79 -1.17 0.87 16.64
N ALA A 80 -1.64 1.31 15.47
CA ALA A 80 -1.81 2.73 15.18
C ALA A 80 -3.05 3.33 15.85
N ASN A 81 -2.90 4.49 16.49
CA ASN A 81 -4.05 5.20 17.09
C ASN A 81 -5.09 5.64 16.06
N THR A 82 -4.66 5.96 14.84
CA THR A 82 -5.56 6.39 13.76
C THR A 82 -5.05 5.89 12.43
N ILE A 83 -5.94 5.23 11.68
CA ILE A 83 -5.70 4.81 10.30
C ILE A 83 -6.73 5.52 9.42
N SER A 84 -6.27 6.40 8.54
CA SER A 84 -7.08 7.00 7.49
C SER A 84 -6.93 6.20 6.21
N LEU A 85 -8.06 5.74 5.66
CA LEU A 85 -8.10 4.97 4.41
C LEU A 85 -8.81 5.80 3.33
N LYS A 86 -8.16 5.94 2.17
CA LYS A 86 -8.74 6.52 0.97
C LYS A 86 -8.57 5.56 -0.19
N PHE A 87 -9.61 5.41 -0.99
CA PHE A 87 -9.60 4.59 -2.19
C PHE A 87 -9.90 5.46 -3.40
N GLN A 88 -9.11 5.27 -4.44
CA GLN A 88 -9.33 5.87 -5.74
C GLN A 88 -9.34 4.76 -6.78
N LEU A 89 -10.46 4.61 -7.45
CA LEU A 89 -10.55 3.75 -8.63
C LEU A 89 -9.77 4.42 -9.75
N SER A 90 -8.74 3.76 -10.25
CA SER A 90 -8.07 4.20 -11.48
C SER A 90 -8.80 3.57 -12.67
N GLN A 91 -9.33 4.42 -13.55
CA GLN A 91 -10.12 3.98 -14.71
C GLN A 91 -9.29 3.29 -15.80
N LYS A 92 -7.95 3.28 -15.69
CA LYS A 92 -7.01 2.64 -16.61
C LYS A 92 -5.62 2.60 -15.96
N ALA A 93 -4.96 1.44 -15.98
CA ALA A 93 -3.51 1.38 -15.91
C ALA A 93 -3.02 1.10 -17.33
N CYS A 94 -3.06 2.11 -18.21
CA CYS A 94 -2.36 1.97 -19.48
C CYS A 94 -0.88 2.28 -19.22
N LEU A 95 -0.01 1.34 -19.55
CA LEU A 95 1.44 1.54 -19.59
C LEU A 95 1.77 1.94 -21.03
N GLY A 96 1.61 3.23 -21.37
CA GLY A 96 1.66 3.68 -22.77
C GLY A 96 0.41 3.25 -23.55
N ASP A 97 0.58 2.70 -24.76
CA ASP A 97 -0.51 2.32 -25.68
C ASP A 97 -1.17 0.96 -25.37
N LEU A 98 -0.77 0.26 -24.31
CA LEU A 98 -1.37 -1.01 -23.91
C LEU A 98 -2.23 -0.82 -22.66
N CYS A 99 -3.53 -1.06 -22.83
CA CYS A 99 -4.50 -1.07 -21.74
C CYS A 99 -4.90 -2.51 -21.41
N PHE A 100 -4.87 -2.84 -20.11
CA PHE A 100 -5.34 -4.11 -19.54
C PHE A 100 -6.66 -3.90 -18.81
#